data_AF-A0A8I1TKD6-F1
#
_entry.id   AF-A0A8I1TKD6-F1
#
_cell.length_a   1.000
_cell.length_b   1.000
_cell.length_c   1.000
_cell.angle_alpha   90.00
_cell.angle_beta   90.00
_cell.angle_gamma   90.00
#
_symmetry.space_group_name_H-M   'P 1'
#
loop_
_entity.id
_entity.type
_entity.pdbx_description
1 polymer ?
#
loop_
_entity_poly.entity_id
_entity_poly.type
_entity_poly.pdbx_seq_one_letter_code
_entity_poly.pdbx_strand_id
1 'polypeptide(L)'
;MAEEIHPLDDPEKKARVVRALLIATPCMFVGCYILAWAQGAEVRYAVLIAAVGAVGCAGAALTIHLFGSKSRYALMLLGLVSLIMRLR
;
A
#
# COMPACT_ATOMS: atom_id res chain seq x y z
N MET A 1 26.28 -17.97 8.83
CA MET A 1 25.31 -17.35 7.91
C MET A 1 25.17 -15.91 8.35
N ALA A 2 25.66 -14.95 7.56
CA ALA A 2 25.55 -13.54 7.92
C ALA A 2 24.07 -13.15 7.87
N GLU A 3 23.53 -12.72 9.00
CA GLU A 3 22.17 -12.21 9.10
C GLU A 3 22.12 -10.90 8.33
N GLU A 4 21.50 -10.93 7.14
CA GLU A 4 21.39 -9.76 6.27
C GLU A 4 20.44 -8.77 6.95
N ILE A 5 21.00 -7.82 7.71
CA ILE A 5 20.22 -6.81 8.45
C ILE A 5 19.32 -6.10 7.43
N HIS A 6 18.02 -6.33 7.54
CA HIS A 6 17.08 -5.83 6.57
C HIS A 6 16.96 -4.31 6.74
N PRO A 7 16.92 -3.52 5.65
CA PRO A 7 16.88 -2.05 5.73
C PRO A 7 15.64 -1.45 6.43
N LEU A 8 14.69 -2.27 6.88
CA LEU A 8 13.51 -1.85 7.66
C LEU A 8 13.62 -2.23 9.14
N ASP A 9 14.70 -2.92 9.55
CA ASP A 9 15.07 -3.09 10.95
C ASP A 9 15.79 -1.84 11.48
N ASP A 10 16.31 -0.99 10.58
CA ASP A 10 16.79 0.35 10.89
C ASP A 10 15.58 1.29 11.15
N PRO A 11 15.44 1.84 12.36
CA PRO A 11 14.29 2.67 12.74
C PRO A 11 14.18 3.95 11.91
N GLU A 12 15.29 4.54 11.47
CA GLU A 12 15.27 5.76 10.66
C GLU A 12 14.74 5.50 9.26
N LYS A 13 15.19 4.41 8.63
CA LYS A 13 14.72 3.99 7.31
C LYS A 13 13.26 3.57 7.34
N LYS A 14 12.85 2.83 8.38
CA LYS A 14 11.45 2.46 8.62
C LYS A 14 10.56 3.70 8.70
N ALA A 15 10.93 4.69 9.52
CA ALA A 15 10.16 5.92 9.67
C ALA A 15 10.06 6.71 8.35
N ARG A 16 11.14 6.76 7.57
CA ARG A 16 11.16 7.41 6.25
C ARG A 16 10.19 6.76 5.26
N VAL A 17 10.19 5.42 5.20
CA VAL A 17 9.30 4.66 4.31
C VAL A 17 7.83 4.83 4.73
N VAL A 18 7.52 4.72 6.02
CA VAL A 18 6.17 4.94 6.55
C VAL A 18 5.68 6.35 6.21
N ARG A 19 6.54 7.37 6.41
CA ARG A 19 6.19 8.76 6.09
C ARG A 19 5.97 8.95 4.59
N ALA A 20 6.78 8.35 3.74
CA ALA A 20 6.60 8.39 2.29
C ALA A 20 5.26 7.76 1.86
N LEU A 21 4.89 6.61 2.44
CA LEU A 21 3.60 5.95 2.17
C LEU A 21 2.40 6.79 2.62
N LEU A 22 2.50 7.44 3.79
CA LEU A 22 1.45 8.33 4.28
C LEU A 22 1.29 9.57 3.39
N ILE A 23 2.39 10.15 2.89
CA ILE A 23 2.35 11.27 1.93
C ILE A 23 1.80 10.81 0.58
N ALA A 24 2.12 9.60 0.13
CA ALA A 24 1.61 9.04 -1.11
C ALA A 24 0.11 8.71 -1.04
N THR A 25 -0.47 8.52 0.15
CA THR A 25 -1.88 8.15 0.34
C THR A 25 -2.86 9.17 -0.28
N PRO A 26 -2.80 10.49 0.01
CA PRO A 26 -3.66 11.47 -0.65
C PRO A 26 -3.37 11.60 -2.15
N CYS A 27 -2.11 11.46 -2.58
CA CYS A 27 -1.75 11.49 -4.00
C CYS A 27 -2.40 10.32 -4.76
N MET A 28 -2.38 9.11 -4.19
CA MET A 28 -3.02 7.93 -4.74
C MET A 28 -4.54 8.07 -4.77
N PHE A 29 -5.15 8.60 -3.71
CA PHE A 29 -6.58 8.86 -3.70
C PHE A 29 -6.99 9.80 -4.84
N VAL A 30 -6.35 10.97 -4.95
CA VAL A 30 -6.66 11.97 -5.98
C VAL A 30 -6.39 11.42 -7.37
N GLY A 31 -5.26 10.75 -7.58
CA GLY A 31 -4.91 10.14 -8.86
C GLY A 31 -5.92 9.09 -9.31
N CYS A 32 -6.27 8.15 -8.43
CA CYS A 32 -7.27 7.12 -8.72
C CYS A 32 -8.67 7.71 -8.95
N TYR A 33 -9.06 8.73 -8.19
CA TYR A 33 -10.32 9.43 -8.38
C TYR A 33 -10.39 10.11 -9.75
N ILE A 34 -9.38 10.89 -10.11
CA ILE A 34 -9.32 11.61 -11.40
C ILE A 34 -9.32 10.61 -12.55
N LEU A 35 -8.53 9.54 -12.47
CA LEU A 35 -8.47 8.52 -13.52
C LEU A 35 -9.79 7.76 -13.67
N ALA A 36 -10.45 7.40 -12.57
CA ALA A 36 -11.76 6.73 -12.62
C ALA A 36 -12.83 7.66 -13.18
N TRP A 37 -12.82 8.94 -12.76
CA TRP A 37 -13.73 9.95 -13.28
C TRP A 37 -13.50 10.22 -14.78
N ALA A 38 -12.25 10.30 -15.23
CA ALA A 38 -11.89 10.45 -16.64
C ALA A 38 -12.33 9.25 -17.50
N GLN A 39 -12.45 8.06 -16.91
CA GLN A 39 -13.01 6.86 -17.56
C GLN A 39 -14.55 6.86 -17.58
N GLY A 40 -15.21 7.92 -17.10
CA GLY A 40 -16.66 8.03 -17.06
C GLY A 40 -17.30 7.26 -15.90
N ALA A 41 -16.53 6.85 -14.89
CA ALA A 41 -17.10 6.20 -13.72
C ALA A 41 -17.98 7.18 -12.94
N GLU A 42 -19.12 6.67 -12.47
CA GLU A 42 -19.99 7.42 -11.57
C GLU A 42 -19.20 7.83 -10.31
N VAL A 43 -19.48 9.02 -9.77
CA VAL A 43 -18.70 9.61 -8.65
C VAL A 43 -18.59 8.63 -7.48
N ARG A 44 -19.65 7.85 -7.20
CA ARG A 44 -19.65 6.84 -6.13
C ARG A 44 -18.58 5.76 -6.37
N TYR A 45 -18.46 5.27 -7.60
CA TYR A 45 -17.45 4.27 -7.96
C TYR A 45 -16.04 4.86 -8.03
N ALA A 46 -15.89 6.10 -8.52
CA ALA A 46 -14.61 6.79 -8.52
C ALA A 46 -14.06 6.99 -7.10
N VAL A 47 -14.93 7.36 -6.15
CA VAL A 47 -14.58 7.46 -4.72
C VAL A 47 -14.21 6.11 -4.14
N LEU A 48 -14.95 5.03 -4.45
CA LEU A 48 -14.62 3.69 -3.98
C LEU A 48 -13.25 3.22 -4.48
N ILE A 49 -12.95 3.41 -5.76
CA ILE A 49 -11.64 3.05 -6.35
C ILE A 49 -10.51 3.83 -5.67
N ALA A 50 -10.69 5.14 -5.50
CA ALA A 50 -9.75 6.00 -4.81
C ALA A 50 -9.53 5.59 -3.35
N ALA A 51 -10.61 5.24 -2.65
CA ALA A 51 -10.57 4.78 -1.27
C ALA A 51 -9.79 3.46 -1.12
N VAL A 52 -10.00 2.49 -2.02
CA VAL A 52 -9.25 1.22 -2.02
C VAL A 52 -7.75 1.47 -2.21
N GLY A 53 -7.37 2.36 -3.13
CA GLY A 53 -5.97 2.73 -3.34
C GLY A 53 -5.34 3.38 -2.10
N ALA A 54 -6.06 4.31 -1.46
CA ALA A 54 -5.61 4.96 -0.24
C ALA A 54 -5.46 3.99 0.94
N VAL A 55 -6.41 3.07 1.11
CA VAL A 55 -6.36 2.01 2.13
C VAL A 55 -5.16 1.09 1.90
N GLY A 56 -4.81 0.80 0.64
CA GLY A 56 -3.60 0.04 0.32
C GLY A 56 -2.32 0.71 0.83
N CYS A 57 -2.16 2.02 0.59
CA CYS A 57 -1.00 2.78 1.08
C CYS A 57 -0.97 2.88 2.60
N ALA A 58 -2.10 3.18 3.23
CA ALA A 58 -2.21 3.27 4.69
C ALA A 58 -1.98 1.92 5.37
N GLY A 59 -2.51 0.84 4.79
CA GLY A 59 -2.31 -0.53 5.26
C GLY A 59 -0.85 -0.99 5.13
N ALA A 60 -0.18 -0.65 4.04
CA ALA A 60 1.25 -0.88 3.88
C ALA A 60 2.06 -0.09 4.93
N ALA A 61 1.73 1.18 5.16
CA ALA A 61 2.38 2.00 6.19
C ALA A 61 2.19 1.39 7.59
N LEU A 62 0.96 0.97 7.93
CA LEU A 62 0.61 0.37 9.21
C LEU A 62 1.32 -0.97 9.44
N THR A 63 1.33 -1.84 8.44
CA THR A 63 1.99 -3.15 8.53
C THR A 63 3.50 -3.02 8.67
N ILE A 64 4.12 -2.06 7.95
CA ILE A 64 5.53 -1.73 8.12
C ILE A 64 5.79 -1.16 9.52
N HIS A 65 4.94 -0.27 10.00
CA HIS A 65 5.07 0.34 11.32
C HIS A 65 4.98 -0.72 12.45
N LEU A 66 4.04 -1.65 12.36
CA LEU A 66 3.83 -2.70 13.37
C LEU A 66 4.86 -3.83 13.30
N PHE A 67 5.22 -4.30 12.10
CA PHE A 67 5.97 -5.55 11.92
C PHE A 67 7.41 -5.40 11.40
N GLY A 68 7.84 -4.20 10.98
CA GLY A 68 9.22 -3.98 10.49
C GLY A 68 9.57 -4.86 9.29
N SER A 69 10.67 -5.61 9.35
CA SER A 69 11.12 -6.55 8.29
C SER A 69 10.12 -7.66 7.96
N LYS A 70 9.29 -8.07 8.92
CA LYS A 70 8.26 -9.12 8.70
C LYS A 70 7.07 -8.64 7.85
N SER A 71 6.96 -7.33 7.61
CA SER A 71 5.92 -6.76 6.73
C SER A 71 5.98 -7.29 5.29
N ARG A 72 7.17 -7.73 4.83
CA ARG A 72 7.35 -8.36 3.51
C ARG A 72 6.46 -9.59 3.32
N TYR A 73 6.31 -10.41 4.36
CA TYR A 73 5.46 -11.60 4.30
C TYR A 73 3.98 -11.24 4.20
N ALA A 74 3.53 -10.21 4.93
CA ALA A 74 2.15 -9.72 4.86
C ALA A 74 1.81 -9.16 3.47
N LEU A 75 2.74 -8.40 2.86
CA LEU A 75 2.58 -7.85 1.52
C LEU A 75 2.60 -8.94 0.43
N MET A 76 3.49 -9.93 0.55
CA MET A 76 3.50 -11.09 -0.35
C MET A 76 2.20 -11.88 -0.26
N LEU A 77 1.67 -12.09 0.94
CA LEU A 77 0.43 -12.85 1.15
C LEU A 77 -0.79 -12.11 0.56
N LEU A 78 -0.85 -10.78 0.73
CA LEU A 78 -1.85 -9.92 0.06
C LEU A 78 -1.75 -9.98 -1.47
N GLY A 79 -0.53 -9.93 -2.02
CA GLY A 79 -0.31 -10.09 -3.46
C GLY A 79 -0.73 -11.47 -3.96
N LEU A 80 -0.43 -12.53 -3.20
CA LEU A 80 -0.76 -13.91 -3.54
C LEU A 80 -2.28 -14.16 -3.51
N VAL A 81 -3.00 -13.64 -2.50
CA VAL A 81 -4.46 -13.69 -2.44
C VAL A 81 -5.09 -12.95 -3.62
N SER A 82 -4.57 -11.76 -3.96
CA SER A 82 -5.06 -11.00 -5.11
C SER A 82 -4.82 -11.73 -6.43
N LEU A 83 -3.67 -12.40 -6.58
CA LEU A 83 -3.37 -13.22 -7.75
C LEU A 83 -4.31 -14.43 -7.85
N ILE A 84 -4.56 -15.12 -6.75
CA ILE A 84 -5.48 -16.27 -6.68
C ILE A 84 -6.91 -15.85 -7.04
N MET A 85 -7.38 -14.71 -6.53
CA MET A 85 -8.69 -14.16 -6.88
C MET A 85 -8.81 -13.77 -8.35
N ARG A 86 -7.69 -13.41 -9.00
CA ARG A 86 -7.67 -13.01 -10.43
C ARG A 86 -7.55 -14.19 -11.39
N LEU A 87 -7.04 -15.32 -10.91
CA LEU A 87 -6.94 -16.58 -11.66
C LEU A 87 -8.21 -17.44 -11.57
N ARG A 88 -9.20 -17.00 -10.79
CA ARG A 88 -10.46 -17.70 -10.55
C ARG A 88 -11.59 -17.00 -11.27
#